data_AF-A0A968DS57-F1
#
_entry.id   AF-A0A968DS57-F1
#
_cell.length_a   1.000
_cell.length_b   1.000
_cell.length_c   1.000
_cell.angle_alpha   90.00
_cell.angle_beta   90.00
_cell.angle_gamma   90.00
#
_symmetry.space_group_name_H-M   'P 1'
#
loop_
_entity.id
_entity.type
_entity.pdbx_description
1 polymer ?
#
loop_
_entity_poly.entity_id
_entity_poly.type
_entity_poly.pdbx_seq_one_letter_code
_entity_poly.pdbx_strand_id
1 'polypeptide(L)' 'YDQGVNYFDNADVYEDGVAETYMGQAIKDLPREALVISSKVFWPTMPGPNGR' A
#
# COMPACT_ATOMS: atom_id res chain seq x y z
N TYR A 1 -3.97 14.65 -5.37
CA TYR A 1 -4.89 14.90 -4.24
C TYR A 1 -6.01 15.87 -4.60
N ASP A 2 -5.76 16.79 -5.55
CA ASP A 2 -6.58 17.98 -5.87
C ASP A 2 -8.06 17.73 -6.22
N GLN A 3 -8.43 16.48 -6.52
CA GLN A 3 -9.83 16.06 -6.72
C GLN A 3 -10.49 15.54 -5.42
N GLY A 4 -9.85 15.69 -4.26
CA GLY A 4 -10.36 15.32 -2.93
C GLY A 4 -10.09 13.88 -2.48
N VAL A 5 -9.38 13.07 -3.26
CA VAL A 5 -9.08 11.66 -2.91
C VAL A 5 -7.98 11.57 -1.85
N ASN A 6 -8.31 11.22 -0.61
CA ASN A 6 -7.36 10.97 0.50
C ASN A 6 -7.22 9.49 0.90
N TYR A 7 -8.12 8.60 0.45
CA TYR A 7 -8.12 7.20 0.83
C TYR A 7 -7.41 6.34 -0.22
N PHE A 8 -6.37 5.63 0.22
CA PHE A 8 -5.57 4.74 -0.61
C PHE A 8 -5.55 3.36 0.03
N ASP A 9 -5.94 2.36 -0.75
CA ASP A 9 -6.04 0.96 -0.31
C ASP A 9 -5.11 0.08 -1.14
N ASN A 10 -4.38 -0.81 -0.47
CA ASN A 10 -3.39 -1.69 -1.08
C ASN A 10 -3.40 -3.08 -0.44
N ALA A 11 -2.50 -3.96 -0.87
CA ALA A 11 -2.21 -5.23 -0.22
C ALA A 11 -0.76 -5.62 -0.47
N ASP A 12 -0.16 -6.32 0.49
CA ASP A 12 1.18 -6.88 0.36
C ASP A 12 1.33 -7.82 -0.86
N VAL A 13 0.27 -8.56 -1.20
CA VAL A 13 0.25 -9.48 -2.36
C VAL A 13 0.11 -8.76 -3.71
N TYR A 14 -0.24 -7.47 -3.74
CA TYR A 14 -0.42 -6.75 -5.00
C TYR A 14 0.93 -6.53 -5.67
N GLU A 15 1.18 -7.32 -6.71
CA GLU A 15 2.47 -7.38 -7.41
C GLU A 15 3.64 -7.61 -6.44
N ASP A 16 3.47 -8.53 -5.47
CA ASP A 16 4.52 -8.91 -4.51
C ASP A 16 5.14 -7.69 -3.78
N GLY A 17 4.28 -6.79 -3.29
CA GLY A 17 4.66 -5.56 -2.58
C GLY A 17 5.10 -4.39 -3.48
N VAL A 18 5.23 -4.60 -4.80
CA VAL A 18 5.62 -3.52 -5.73
C VAL A 18 4.53 -2.44 -5.81
N ALA A 19 3.25 -2.81 -5.70
CA ALA A 19 2.17 -1.84 -5.70
C ALA A 19 2.25 -0.85 -4.52
N GLU A 20 2.67 -1.31 -3.33
CA GLU A 20 2.86 -0.44 -2.16
C GLU A 20 4.04 0.52 -2.37
N THR A 21 5.10 0.05 -3.02
CA THR A 21 6.26 0.88 -3.38
C THR A 21 5.86 2.02 -4.33
N TYR A 22 5.11 1.71 -5.39
CA TYR A 22 4.64 2.74 -6.33
C TYR A 22 3.65 3.72 -5.69
N MET A 23 2.72 3.22 -4.87
CA MET A 23 1.81 4.09 -4.11
C MET A 23 2.58 5.06 -3.22
N GLY A 24 3.59 4.56 -2.48
CA GLY A 24 4.45 5.37 -1.62
C GLY A 24 5.21 6.45 -2.40
N GLN A 25 5.68 6.15 -3.61
CA GLN A 25 6.30 7.14 -4.50
C GLN A 25 5.29 8.20 -4.96
N ALA A 26 4.07 7.79 -5.33
CA ALA A 26 3.03 8.69 -5.84
C ALA A 26 2.49 9.67 -4.79
N ILE A 27 2.47 9.28 -3.50
CA ILE A 27 1.95 10.10 -2.40
C ILE A 27 3.04 10.76 -1.55
N LYS A 28 4.32 10.60 -1.92
CA LYS A 28 5.49 10.98 -1.11
C LYS A 28 5.48 12.43 -0.63
N ASP A 29 5.05 13.34 -1.50
CA ASP A 29 5.08 14.79 -1.25
C ASP A 29 3.75 15.33 -0.68
N LEU A 30 2.79 14.45 -0.39
CA LEU A 30 1.51 14.84 0.21
C LEU A 30 1.61 14.89 1.75
N PRO A 31 0.91 15.82 2.42
CA PRO A 31 0.91 15.89 3.88
C PRO A 31 0.39 14.58 4.50
N ARG A 32 1.16 13.97 5.40
CA ARG A 32 0.84 12.63 5.92
C ARG A 32 -0.50 12.60 6.66
N GLU A 33 -0.83 13.66 7.37
CA GLU A 33 -2.08 13.86 8.10
C GLU A 33 -3.31 13.96 7.20
N ALA A 34 -3.12 14.28 5.91
CA ALA A 34 -4.19 14.34 4.92
C ALA A 34 -4.48 12.99 4.25
N LEU A 35 -3.71 11.94 4.56
CA LEU A 35 -3.78 10.63 3.91
C LEU A 35 -4.38 9.56 4.84
N VAL A 36 -5.34 8.81 4.32
CA VAL A 36 -5.82 7.56 4.90
C VAL A 36 -5.28 6.42 4.07
N ILE A 37 -4.42 5.59 4.67
CA ILE A 37 -3.74 4.49 3.98
C ILE A 37 -4.18 3.19 4.64
N SER A 38 -4.76 2.28 3.87
CA SER A 38 -5.00 0.90 4.28
C SER A 38 -4.16 -0.06 3.46
N SER A 39 -3.71 -1.13 4.10
CA SER A 39 -3.14 -2.29 3.44
C SER A 39 -3.76 -3.56 4.01
N LYS A 40 -3.59 -4.66 3.29
CA LYS A 40 -4.15 -5.97 3.62
C LYS A 40 -3.03 -6.98 3.67
N VAL A 41 -3.20 -7.94 4.57
CA VAL A 41 -2.33 -9.11 4.73
C VAL A 41 -3.25 -10.33 4.79
N PHE A 42 -2.91 -11.40 4.07
CA PHE A 42 -3.60 -12.69 4.17
C PHE A 42 -2.93 -13.76 3.31
N TRP A 43 -2.50 -13.37 2.11
CA TRP A 43 -1.96 -14.30 1.13
C TRP A 43 -0.46 -14.53 1.33
N PRO A 44 0.08 -15.64 0.79
CA PRO A 44 1.51 -15.88 0.78
C PRO A 44 2.31 -14.77 0.10
N THR A 45 3.24 -14.15 0.83
CA THR A 45 4.15 -13.11 0.34
C THR A 45 5.64 -13.46 0.50
N MET A 46 5.95 -14.62 1.09
CA MET A 46 7.33 -15.11 1.16
C MET A 46 7.37 -16.64 1.28
N PRO A 47 8.51 -17.29 0.96
CA PRO A 47 8.67 -18.71 1.19
C PRO A 47 8.67 -19.09 2.67
N GLY A 48 8.20 -20.30 2.97
CA GLY A 48 8.30 -20.91 4.31
C GLY A 48 7.05 -20.71 5.18
N PRO A 49 7.10 -21.19 6.44
CA PRO A 49 5.93 -21.21 7.34
C PRO A 49 5.42 -19.81 7.72
N ASN A 50 6.23 -18.77 7.55
CA ASN A 50 5.86 -17.38 7.87
C ASN A 50 5.27 -16.62 6.68
N GLY A 51 5.24 -17.20 5.48
CA GLY A 51 4.55 -16.63 4.33
C GLY A 51 3.32 -17.44 3.94
N ARG A 52 2.60 -17.98 4.92
CA ARG A 52 1.37 -18.73 4.71
C ARG A 52 0.33 -18.36 5.76
#